data_AF-J8TXC2-F1
#
_entry.id   AF-J8TXC2-F1
#
_cell.length_a   1.000
_cell.length_b   1.000
_cell.length_c   1.000
_cell.angle_alpha   90.00
_cell.angle_beta   90.00
_cell.angle_gamma   90.00
#
_symmetry.space_group_name_H-M   'P 1'
#
loop_
_entity.id
_entity.type
_entity.pdbx_description
1 polymer ?
#
loop_
_entity_poly.entity_id
_entity_poly.type
_entity_poly.pdbx_seq_one_letter_code
_entity_poly.pdbx_strand_id
1 'polypeptide(L)'
;MSEINPREDTVSSLQSKLFLNDGISENNKKNVILLNQIVPFILNTSHYMTDLMYILYYLAQKQDEKSSNADGTRTSRREELLALKNDLCELIYDLRTGFRLLLDSCELDHFETPGKCRHLIEKGLVTSIYDVNRFIFQELNRLNVDFKEEFTLQMQNCLLGFVNLYKFLNKIPMNKQQSQMNDLQMKILVNVLQNELLPIWKFQLDLLNCKLFNELSKDTDMVKVYREATNDTAVDVSNGEPFIRYVNWLKDQIIGEMTV
;
A
#
# COMPACT_ATOMS: atom_id res chain seq x y z
N MET A 1 5.58 -4.51 71.08
CA MET A 1 6.44 -5.21 70.11
C MET A 1 5.60 -5.49 68.88
N SER A 2 6.12 -5.07 67.72
CA SER A 2 5.81 -5.57 66.37
C SER A 2 4.47 -5.18 65.73
N GLU A 3 4.60 -4.29 64.75
CA GLU A 3 3.69 -3.97 63.65
C GLU A 3 3.26 -5.23 62.88
N ILE A 4 2.00 -5.27 62.40
CA ILE A 4 1.66 -6.01 61.17
C ILE A 4 0.63 -5.18 60.39
N ASN A 5 1.09 -4.67 59.26
CA ASN A 5 0.36 -3.91 58.26
C ASN A 5 0.11 -4.88 57.09
N PRO A 6 -1.13 -5.34 56.78
CA PRO A 6 -1.34 -6.22 55.65
C PRO A 6 -1.69 -5.38 54.41
N ARG A 7 -0.67 -4.93 53.71
CA ARG A 7 -0.72 -4.65 52.27
C ARG A 7 0.38 -5.48 51.63
N GLU A 8 0.04 -6.60 51.00
CA GLU A 8 0.80 -7.14 49.85
C GLU A 8 0.21 -8.41 49.19
N ASP A 9 -0.97 -8.92 49.57
CA ASP A 9 -1.50 -10.15 48.95
C ASP A 9 -2.26 -9.94 47.61
N THR A 10 -2.34 -8.73 47.07
CA THR A 10 -3.06 -8.46 45.80
C THR A 10 -2.16 -8.23 44.58
N VAL A 11 -0.84 -8.21 44.74
CA VAL A 11 0.10 -7.99 43.61
C VAL A 11 0.57 -9.32 42.97
N SER A 12 0.44 -10.44 43.69
CA SER A 12 0.93 -11.75 43.24
C SER A 12 0.06 -12.44 42.14
N SER A 13 -1.24 -12.14 42.05
CA SER A 13 -2.12 -12.83 41.08
C SER A 13 -2.14 -12.21 39.68
N LEU A 14 -1.63 -10.98 39.52
CA LEU A 14 -1.53 -10.28 38.24
C LEU A 14 -0.16 -10.48 37.56
N GLN A 15 0.90 -10.75 38.34
CA GLN A 15 2.22 -11.10 37.79
C GLN A 15 2.33 -12.57 37.36
N SER A 16 1.52 -13.46 37.96
CA SER A 16 1.48 -14.89 37.58
C SER A 16 0.66 -15.19 36.32
N LYS A 17 -0.10 -14.21 35.79
CA LYS A 17 -0.83 -14.34 34.50
C LYS A 17 -0.08 -13.81 33.28
N LEU A 18 1.14 -13.29 33.46
CA LEU A 18 1.99 -12.81 32.35
C LEU A 18 2.99 -13.85 31.81
N PHE A 19 2.98 -15.08 32.34
CA PHE A 19 3.77 -16.21 31.86
C PHE A 19 2.95 -17.20 31.01
N LEU A 20 1.93 -16.73 30.30
CA LEU A 20 1.32 -17.51 29.21
C LEU A 20 2.10 -17.28 27.91
N ASN A 21 3.31 -17.84 27.81
CA ASN A 21 3.93 -18.09 26.49
C ASN A 21 5.09 -19.10 26.51
N ASP A 22 5.06 -20.07 27.43
CA ASP A 22 6.02 -21.18 27.47
C ASP A 22 5.67 -22.34 26.51
N GLY A 23 4.66 -22.18 25.64
CA GLY A 23 4.25 -23.19 24.66
C GLY A 23 4.68 -22.93 23.22
N ILE A 24 5.17 -21.73 22.89
CA ILE A 24 5.53 -21.38 21.51
C ILE A 24 7.00 -21.70 21.28
N SER A 25 7.26 -22.70 20.44
CA SER A 25 8.63 -23.03 19.98
C SER A 25 9.36 -21.76 19.54
N GLU A 26 10.66 -21.66 19.83
CA GLU A 26 11.47 -20.49 19.46
C GLU A 26 11.41 -20.18 17.94
N ASN A 27 11.20 -21.21 17.12
CA ASN A 27 10.92 -21.06 15.69
C ASN A 27 9.57 -20.39 15.40
N ASN A 28 8.53 -20.74 16.15
CA ASN A 28 7.20 -20.14 16.01
C ASN A 28 7.24 -18.63 16.35
N LYS A 29 8.07 -18.22 17.32
CA LYS A 29 8.31 -16.79 17.63
C LYS A 29 8.96 -16.05 16.44
N LYS A 30 9.94 -16.65 15.77
CA LYS A 30 10.60 -16.07 14.59
C LYS A 30 9.62 -15.87 13.42
N ASN A 31 8.70 -16.80 13.20
CA ASN A 31 7.71 -16.74 12.13
C ASN A 31 6.75 -15.56 12.33
N VAL A 32 6.23 -15.40 13.55
CA VAL A 32 5.35 -14.28 13.91
C VAL A 32 6.07 -12.94 13.72
N ILE A 33 7.34 -12.85 14.13
CA ILE A 33 8.14 -11.62 13.95
C ILE A 33 8.26 -11.22 12.47
N LEU A 34 8.44 -12.19 11.56
CA LEU A 34 8.50 -11.89 10.12
C LEU A 34 7.14 -11.54 9.54
N LEU A 35 6.09 -12.22 9.96
CA LEU A 35 4.73 -11.87 9.55
C LEU A 35 4.40 -10.43 9.94
N ASN A 36 4.84 -9.98 11.11
CA ASN A 36 4.70 -8.59 11.53
C ASN A 36 5.41 -7.58 10.60
N GLN A 37 6.31 -8.02 9.72
CA GLN A 37 6.93 -7.18 8.68
C GLN A 37 6.30 -7.39 7.29
N ILE A 38 5.99 -8.65 6.95
CA ILE A 38 5.40 -9.02 5.65
C ILE A 38 3.97 -8.47 5.51
N VAL A 39 3.17 -8.51 6.58
CA VAL A 39 1.80 -8.00 6.57
C VAL A 39 1.75 -6.51 6.26
N PRO A 40 2.50 -5.62 6.97
CA PRO A 40 2.59 -4.21 6.58
C PRO A 40 3.06 -4.01 5.14
N PHE A 41 4.00 -4.82 4.64
CA PHE A 41 4.45 -4.74 3.26
C PHE A 41 3.31 -5.02 2.26
N ILE A 42 2.50 -6.06 2.50
CA ILE A 42 1.33 -6.41 1.67
C ILE A 42 0.31 -5.27 1.67
N LEU A 43 -0.04 -4.77 2.85
CA LEU A 43 -1.02 -3.69 3.00
C LEU A 43 -0.54 -2.42 2.29
N ASN A 44 0.71 -2.01 2.51
CA ASN A 44 1.28 -0.83 1.86
C ASN A 44 1.44 -1.02 0.33
N THR A 45 1.64 -2.24 -0.16
CA THR A 45 1.63 -2.53 -1.61
C THR A 45 0.24 -2.29 -2.19
N SER A 46 -0.81 -2.74 -1.49
CA SER A 46 -2.18 -2.44 -1.89
C SER A 46 -2.48 -0.94 -1.87
N HIS A 47 -2.01 -0.20 -0.86
CA HIS A 47 -2.15 1.25 -0.80
C HIS A 47 -1.42 1.94 -1.95
N TYR A 48 -0.19 1.52 -2.25
CA TYR A 48 0.58 2.07 -3.35
C TYR A 48 -0.13 1.88 -4.70
N MET A 49 -0.64 0.69 -4.98
CA MET A 49 -1.44 0.45 -6.20
C MET A 49 -2.71 1.33 -6.23
N THR A 50 -3.32 1.58 -5.07
CA THR A 50 -4.49 2.48 -4.99
C THR A 50 -4.08 3.92 -5.35
N ASP A 51 -2.92 4.41 -4.89
CA ASP A 51 -2.39 5.72 -5.29
C ASP A 51 -2.14 5.79 -6.80
N LEU A 52 -1.61 4.72 -7.40
CA LEU A 52 -1.44 4.63 -8.85
C LEU A 52 -2.79 4.69 -9.60
N MET A 53 -3.86 4.08 -9.08
CA MET A 53 -5.19 4.20 -9.67
C MET A 53 -5.71 5.64 -9.67
N TYR A 54 -5.52 6.39 -8.57
CA TYR A 54 -5.89 7.81 -8.52
C TYR A 54 -5.14 8.63 -9.59
N ILE A 55 -3.85 8.33 -9.78
CA ILE A 55 -3.03 9.00 -10.79
C ILE A 55 -3.52 8.66 -12.21
N LEU A 56 -3.80 7.38 -12.51
CA LEU A 56 -4.33 6.97 -13.80
C LEU A 56 -5.68 7.63 -14.10
N TYR A 57 -6.57 7.68 -13.12
CA TYR A 57 -7.87 8.33 -13.26
C TYR A 57 -7.70 9.83 -13.55
N TYR A 58 -6.84 10.53 -12.83
CA TYR A 58 -6.52 11.93 -13.10
C TYR A 58 -6.01 12.14 -14.52
N LEU A 59 -5.03 11.34 -14.95
CA LEU A 59 -4.48 11.40 -16.29
C LEU A 59 -5.55 11.12 -17.35
N ALA A 60 -6.51 10.24 -17.07
CA ALA A 60 -7.63 9.95 -17.98
C ALA A 60 -8.56 11.16 -18.13
N GLN A 61 -8.84 11.90 -17.04
CA GLN A 61 -9.66 13.12 -17.10
C GLN A 61 -8.97 14.26 -17.84
N LYS A 62 -7.63 14.26 -17.88
CA LYS A 62 -6.83 15.23 -18.64
C LYS A 62 -6.70 14.92 -20.13
N GLN A 63 -7.25 13.79 -20.60
CA GLN A 63 -7.27 13.50 -22.03
C GLN A 63 -8.37 14.30 -22.73
N ASP A 64 -8.02 14.97 -23.81
CA ASP A 64 -9.01 15.57 -24.70
C ASP A 64 -9.92 14.49 -25.30
N GLU A 65 -11.23 14.62 -25.10
CA GLU A 65 -12.26 13.75 -25.72
C GLU A 65 -12.20 13.76 -27.26
N LYS A 66 -11.44 14.68 -27.88
CA LYS A 66 -11.49 14.99 -29.31
C LYS A 66 -10.21 14.68 -30.10
N SER A 67 -9.27 13.90 -29.59
CA SER A 67 -8.13 13.43 -30.39
C SER A 67 -8.54 12.23 -31.27
N SER A 68 -9.21 12.52 -32.39
CA SER A 68 -9.42 11.52 -33.43
C SER A 68 -8.12 11.35 -34.20
N ASN A 69 -7.38 10.26 -33.95
CA ASN A 69 -6.30 9.86 -34.85
C ASN A 69 -6.89 9.43 -36.20
N ALA A 70 -6.20 9.81 -37.28
CA ALA A 70 -6.63 9.62 -38.66
C ALA A 70 -6.74 8.15 -39.13
N ASP A 71 -6.55 7.16 -38.24
CA ASP A 71 -6.26 5.77 -38.61
C ASP A 71 -7.31 4.74 -38.16
N GLY A 72 -8.48 5.18 -37.67
CA GLY A 72 -9.66 4.31 -37.52
C GLY A 72 -9.61 3.24 -36.41
N THR A 73 -8.45 2.92 -35.82
CA THR A 73 -8.33 2.07 -34.62
C THR A 73 -8.54 2.92 -33.38
N ARG A 74 -9.75 2.87 -32.82
CA ARG A 74 -10.24 3.82 -31.81
C ARG A 74 -10.35 3.14 -30.44
N THR A 75 -9.22 3.02 -29.75
CA THR A 75 -9.23 3.06 -28.28
C THR A 75 -8.74 4.46 -27.93
N SER A 76 -9.59 5.29 -27.32
CA SER A 76 -9.14 6.63 -26.92
C SER A 76 -8.05 6.47 -25.85
N ARG A 77 -7.01 7.32 -25.83
CA ARG A 77 -5.95 7.23 -24.80
C ARG A 77 -6.52 7.27 -23.38
N ARG A 78 -7.67 7.93 -23.22
CA ARG A 78 -8.51 7.91 -22.02
C ARG A 78 -8.96 6.50 -21.66
N GLU A 79 -9.51 5.74 -22.61
CA GLU A 79 -9.91 4.35 -22.41
C GLU A 79 -8.72 3.46 -22.04
N GLU A 80 -7.53 3.65 -22.63
CA GLU A 80 -6.34 2.89 -22.24
C GLU A 80 -5.94 3.15 -20.78
N LEU A 81 -5.99 4.42 -20.34
CA LEU A 81 -5.73 4.80 -18.95
C LEU A 81 -6.75 4.22 -17.98
N LEU A 82 -8.03 4.22 -18.35
CA LEU A 82 -9.11 3.64 -17.56
C LEU A 82 -9.05 2.11 -17.53
N ALA A 83 -8.66 1.47 -18.64
CA ALA A 83 -8.41 0.02 -18.68
C ALA A 83 -7.27 -0.35 -17.72
N LEU A 84 -6.15 0.39 -17.76
CA LEU A 84 -5.03 0.16 -16.85
C LEU A 84 -5.40 0.42 -15.37
N LYS A 85 -6.30 1.39 -15.11
CA LYS A 85 -6.89 1.60 -13.77
C LYS A 85 -7.65 0.35 -13.30
N ASN A 86 -8.45 -0.24 -14.19
CA ASN A 86 -9.24 -1.43 -13.88
C ASN A 86 -8.36 -2.67 -13.68
N ASP A 87 -7.33 -2.86 -14.50
CA ASP A 87 -6.34 -3.94 -14.31
C ASP A 87 -5.66 -3.83 -12.93
N LEU A 88 -5.28 -2.61 -12.51
CA LEU A 88 -4.77 -2.39 -11.15
C LEU A 88 -5.81 -2.69 -10.06
N CYS A 89 -7.09 -2.40 -10.32
CA CYS A 89 -8.17 -2.68 -9.40
C CYS A 89 -8.30 -4.19 -9.16
N GLU A 90 -8.28 -4.98 -10.24
CA GLU A 90 -8.30 -6.44 -10.18
C GLU A 90 -7.10 -6.98 -9.41
N LEU A 91 -5.89 -6.47 -9.67
CA LEU A 91 -4.68 -6.85 -8.93
C LEU A 91 -4.78 -6.53 -7.42
N ILE A 92 -5.37 -5.40 -7.06
CA ILE A 92 -5.63 -5.04 -5.65
C ILE A 92 -6.64 -6.00 -5.03
N TYR A 93 -7.71 -6.32 -5.76
CA TYR A 93 -8.75 -7.24 -5.30
C TYR A 93 -8.18 -8.64 -5.07
N ASP A 94 -7.40 -9.16 -6.02
CA ASP A 94 -6.74 -10.46 -5.93
C ASP A 94 -5.74 -10.50 -4.76
N LEU A 95 -4.92 -9.45 -4.61
CA LEU A 95 -3.97 -9.34 -3.49
C LEU A 95 -4.70 -9.35 -2.15
N ARG A 96 -5.76 -8.54 -1.99
CA ARG A 96 -6.53 -8.42 -0.74
C ARG A 96 -7.30 -9.71 -0.43
N THR A 97 -7.93 -10.31 -1.44
CA THR A 97 -8.68 -11.56 -1.30
C THR A 97 -7.74 -12.73 -0.99
N GLY A 98 -6.65 -12.87 -1.72
CA GLY A 98 -5.61 -13.86 -1.45
C GLY A 98 -5.01 -13.68 -0.05
N PHE A 99 -4.75 -12.45 0.37
CA PHE A 99 -4.27 -12.16 1.72
C PHE A 99 -5.28 -12.56 2.79
N ARG A 100 -6.56 -12.19 2.62
CA ARG A 100 -7.63 -12.58 3.55
C ARG A 100 -7.77 -14.09 3.65
N LEU A 101 -7.80 -14.80 2.51
CA LEU A 101 -7.91 -16.27 2.48
C LEU A 101 -6.72 -16.93 3.19
N LEU A 102 -5.51 -16.38 3.06
CA LEU A 102 -4.35 -16.87 3.81
C LEU A 102 -4.48 -16.62 5.31
N LEU A 103 -4.98 -15.45 5.73
CA LEU A 103 -5.23 -15.18 7.15
C LEU A 103 -6.32 -16.10 7.74
N ASP A 104 -7.36 -16.41 6.97
CA ASP A 104 -8.46 -17.27 7.41
C ASP A 104 -8.05 -18.76 7.47
N SER A 105 -7.06 -19.19 6.68
CA SER A 105 -6.66 -20.60 6.54
C SER A 105 -5.34 -20.99 7.19
N CYS A 106 -4.46 -20.02 7.52
CA CYS A 106 -3.13 -20.31 8.05
C CYS A 106 -3.07 -20.21 9.58
N GLU A 107 -2.37 -21.18 10.18
CA GLU A 107 -1.82 -21.01 11.53
C GLU A 107 -0.71 -19.95 11.48
N LEU A 108 -0.90 -18.83 12.18
CA LEU A 108 0.00 -17.67 12.13
C LEU A 108 1.42 -17.98 12.63
N ASP A 109 1.59 -19.00 13.46
CA ASP A 109 2.87 -19.39 14.03
C ASP A 109 3.57 -20.51 13.24
N HIS A 110 2.89 -21.09 12.25
CA HIS A 110 3.43 -22.15 11.39
C HIS A 110 4.55 -21.63 10.47
N PHE A 111 5.61 -22.44 10.30
CA PHE A 111 6.84 -22.03 9.60
C PHE A 111 6.68 -21.73 8.11
N GLU A 112 5.66 -22.27 7.46
CA GLU A 112 5.37 -21.97 6.06
C GLU A 112 4.61 -20.67 5.84
N THR A 113 3.94 -20.15 6.87
CA THR A 113 3.02 -19.01 6.75
C THR A 113 3.71 -17.73 6.27
N PRO A 114 4.90 -17.33 6.80
CA PRO A 114 5.65 -16.21 6.25
C PRO A 114 5.98 -16.39 4.76
N GLY A 115 6.33 -17.62 4.37
CA GLY A 115 6.59 -17.98 2.98
C GLY A 115 5.34 -17.78 2.11
N LYS A 116 4.19 -18.31 2.51
CA LYS A 116 2.92 -18.17 1.77
C LYS A 116 2.52 -16.70 1.63
N CYS A 117 2.56 -15.91 2.70
CA CYS A 117 2.25 -14.48 2.65
C CYS A 117 3.20 -13.71 1.72
N ARG A 118 4.50 -14.00 1.75
CA ARG A 118 5.46 -13.36 0.84
C ARG A 118 5.14 -13.63 -0.64
N HIS A 119 4.68 -14.84 -0.97
CA HIS A 119 4.37 -15.20 -2.36
C HIS A 119 3.15 -14.47 -2.94
N LEU A 120 2.34 -13.79 -2.12
CA LEU A 120 1.31 -12.89 -2.63
C LEU A 120 1.88 -11.71 -3.43
N ILE A 121 3.10 -11.30 -3.11
CA ILE A 121 3.83 -10.29 -3.89
C ILE A 121 4.90 -11.02 -4.68
N GLU A 122 4.49 -11.60 -5.79
CA GLU A 122 5.38 -12.31 -6.71
C GLU A 122 5.92 -11.40 -7.81
N LYS A 123 6.86 -11.94 -8.59
CA LYS A 123 7.52 -11.23 -9.69
C LYS A 123 6.51 -10.66 -10.69
N GLY A 124 5.41 -11.36 -10.97
CA GLY A 124 4.34 -10.89 -11.86
C GLY A 124 3.76 -9.56 -11.39
N LEU A 125 3.28 -9.50 -10.15
CA LEU A 125 2.75 -8.27 -9.55
C LEU A 125 3.77 -7.13 -9.55
N VAL A 126 5.03 -7.42 -9.23
CA VAL A 126 6.11 -6.43 -9.24
C VAL A 126 6.34 -5.86 -10.64
N THR A 127 6.32 -6.71 -11.66
CA THR A 127 6.45 -6.29 -13.06
C THR A 127 5.26 -5.43 -13.48
N SER A 128 4.02 -5.81 -13.12
CA SER A 128 2.83 -5.01 -13.41
C SER A 128 2.91 -3.61 -12.78
N ILE A 129 3.28 -3.52 -11.50
CA ILE A 129 3.46 -2.21 -10.82
C ILE A 129 4.54 -1.37 -11.51
N TYR A 130 5.66 -1.99 -11.92
CA TYR A 130 6.73 -1.30 -12.66
C TYR A 130 6.24 -0.76 -14.00
N ASP A 131 5.51 -1.57 -14.78
CA ASP A 131 5.00 -1.18 -16.09
C ASP A 131 3.96 -0.05 -15.98
N VAL A 132 3.09 -0.10 -14.97
CA VAL A 132 2.15 0.99 -14.67
C VAL A 132 2.88 2.29 -14.34
N ASN A 133 3.91 2.23 -13.48
CA ASN A 133 4.71 3.42 -13.17
C ASN A 133 5.36 3.99 -14.44
N ARG A 134 5.94 3.13 -15.29
CA ARG A 134 6.54 3.55 -16.56
C ARG A 134 5.50 4.25 -17.45
N PHE A 135 4.29 3.70 -17.53
CA PHE A 135 3.21 4.27 -18.33
C PHE A 135 2.77 5.64 -17.80
N ILE A 136 2.56 5.76 -16.49
CA ILE A 136 2.23 7.04 -15.84
C ILE A 136 3.31 8.09 -16.11
N PHE A 137 4.60 7.72 -16.05
CA PHE A 137 5.69 8.65 -16.37
C PHE A 137 5.66 9.13 -17.81
N GLN A 138 5.32 8.26 -18.76
CA GLN A 138 5.18 8.67 -20.15
C GLN A 138 4.03 9.67 -20.32
N GLU A 139 2.90 9.45 -19.65
CA GLU A 139 1.74 10.34 -19.72
C GLU A 139 1.95 11.69 -19.02
N LEU A 140 2.55 11.71 -17.84
CA LEU A 140 2.90 12.96 -17.15
C LEU A 140 3.82 13.84 -18.00
N ASN A 141 4.80 13.23 -18.67
CA ASN A 141 5.70 13.94 -19.57
C ASN A 141 4.98 14.47 -20.81
N ARG A 142 4.04 13.68 -21.37
CA ARG A 142 3.27 14.06 -22.55
C ARG A 142 2.32 15.22 -22.28
N LEU A 143 1.61 15.18 -21.14
CA LEU A 143 0.67 16.24 -20.74
C LEU A 143 1.37 17.51 -20.25
N ASN A 144 2.67 17.42 -19.94
CA ASN A 144 3.49 18.54 -19.50
C ASN A 144 2.87 19.32 -18.32
N VAL A 145 2.38 18.60 -17.31
CA VAL A 145 1.78 19.21 -16.11
C VAL A 145 2.85 19.93 -15.26
N ASP A 146 2.48 21.04 -14.62
CA ASP A 146 3.43 21.93 -13.92
C ASP A 146 4.21 21.23 -12.79
N PHE A 147 3.57 20.29 -12.09
CA PHE A 147 4.15 19.56 -10.96
C PHE A 147 4.87 18.26 -11.36
N LYS A 148 5.04 17.99 -12.67
CA LYS A 148 5.49 16.68 -13.17
C LYS A 148 6.84 16.24 -12.60
N GLU A 149 7.80 17.14 -12.41
CA GLU A 149 9.17 16.78 -12.03
C GLU A 149 9.22 16.26 -10.58
N GLU A 150 8.67 17.04 -9.65
CA GLU A 150 8.61 16.66 -8.24
C GLU A 150 7.75 15.42 -8.01
N PHE A 151 6.67 15.26 -8.78
CA PHE A 151 5.77 14.12 -8.67
C PHE A 151 6.38 12.84 -9.25
N THR A 152 7.08 12.97 -10.39
CA THR A 152 7.84 11.86 -10.99
C THR A 152 8.94 11.39 -10.05
N LEU A 153 9.67 12.31 -9.40
CA LEU A 153 10.68 11.95 -8.42
C LEU A 153 10.07 11.19 -7.22
N GLN A 154 8.92 11.66 -6.71
CA GLN A 154 8.24 11.00 -5.60
C GLN A 154 7.81 9.57 -5.96
N MET A 155 7.21 9.40 -7.13
CA MET A 155 6.84 8.08 -7.67
C MET A 155 8.05 7.16 -7.85
N GLN A 156 9.18 7.68 -8.35
CA GLN A 156 10.43 6.91 -8.46
C GLN A 156 10.92 6.45 -7.09
N ASN A 157 10.87 7.30 -6.07
CA ASN A 157 11.22 6.93 -4.69
C ASN A 157 10.32 5.81 -4.16
N CYS A 158 9.01 5.89 -4.40
CA CYS A 158 8.05 4.84 -4.03
C CYS A 158 8.36 3.51 -4.74
N LEU A 159 8.63 3.54 -6.05
CA LEU A 159 8.95 2.36 -6.84
C LEU A 159 10.28 1.71 -6.40
N LEU A 160 11.32 2.51 -6.17
CA LEU A 160 12.61 2.03 -5.68
C LEU A 160 12.47 1.40 -4.29
N GLY A 161 11.74 2.05 -3.38
CA GLY A 161 11.46 1.50 -2.05
C GLY A 161 10.72 0.16 -2.12
N PHE A 162 9.69 0.08 -2.96
CA PHE A 162 8.91 -1.15 -3.19
C PHE A 162 9.80 -2.29 -3.72
N VAL A 163 10.58 -2.04 -4.78
CA VAL A 163 11.47 -3.03 -5.38
C VAL A 163 12.56 -3.48 -4.40
N ASN A 164 13.09 -2.56 -3.59
CA ASN A 164 14.09 -2.88 -2.57
C ASN A 164 13.52 -3.79 -1.48
N LEU A 165 12.31 -3.49 -0.98
CA LEU A 165 11.61 -4.34 -0.01
C LEU A 165 11.30 -5.73 -0.57
N TYR A 166 10.77 -5.81 -1.79
CA TYR A 166 10.52 -7.08 -2.47
C TYR A 166 11.81 -7.92 -2.61
N LYS A 167 12.91 -7.31 -3.09
CA LYS A 167 14.20 -7.98 -3.21
C LYS A 167 14.76 -8.41 -1.85
N PHE A 168 14.60 -7.60 -0.82
CA PHE A 168 15.07 -7.91 0.53
C PHE A 168 14.30 -9.11 1.10
N LEU A 169 12.96 -9.07 1.08
CA LEU A 169 12.11 -10.16 1.60
C LEU A 169 12.31 -11.49 0.87
N ASN A 170 12.60 -11.45 -0.43
CA ASN A 170 12.91 -12.67 -1.20
C ASN A 170 14.27 -13.29 -0.88
N LYS A 171 15.19 -12.51 -0.30
CA LYS A 171 16.49 -13.04 0.16
C LYS A 171 16.40 -13.71 1.53
N ILE A 172 15.33 -13.48 2.29
CA ILE A 172 15.13 -14.14 3.58
C ILE A 172 14.70 -15.59 3.33
N PRO A 173 15.38 -16.60 3.87
CA PRO A 173 14.92 -17.98 3.79
C PRO A 173 13.66 -18.14 4.65
N MET A 174 12.53 -18.55 4.06
CA MET A 174 11.21 -18.65 4.73
C MET A 174 10.73 -20.09 4.96
N ASN A 175 11.61 -21.08 4.79
CA ASN A 175 11.28 -22.51 4.85
C ASN A 175 12.02 -23.15 6.04
N LYS A 176 12.05 -24.49 6.15
CA LYS A 176 12.85 -25.20 7.17
C LYS A 176 14.31 -24.71 7.28
N GLN A 177 14.90 -24.16 6.22
CA GLN A 177 16.24 -23.54 6.22
C GLN A 177 16.33 -22.28 7.11
N GLN A 178 15.22 -21.67 7.47
CA GLN A 178 15.13 -20.57 8.43
C GLN A 178 15.56 -21.01 9.84
N SER A 179 15.43 -22.31 10.17
CA SER A 179 15.99 -22.88 11.39
C SER A 179 17.53 -22.92 11.39
N GLN A 180 18.17 -22.75 10.23
CA GLN A 180 19.63 -22.67 10.10
C GLN A 180 20.14 -21.23 10.24
N MET A 181 19.25 -20.23 10.22
CA MET A 181 19.62 -18.84 10.41
C MET A 181 19.81 -18.55 11.90
N ASN A 182 20.98 -18.01 12.26
CA ASN A 182 21.27 -17.65 13.64
C ASN A 182 20.33 -16.53 14.10
N ASP A 183 19.92 -16.54 15.37
CA ASP A 183 19.09 -15.52 16.00
C ASP A 183 19.62 -14.10 15.80
N LEU A 184 20.95 -13.93 15.81
CA LEU A 184 21.56 -12.63 15.55
C LEU A 184 21.28 -12.14 14.12
N GLN A 185 21.40 -13.02 13.12
CA GLN A 185 21.09 -12.68 11.73
C GLN A 185 19.61 -12.34 11.58
N MET A 186 18.75 -13.11 12.21
CA MET A 186 17.30 -12.88 12.21
C MET A 186 16.94 -11.53 12.83
N LYS A 187 17.52 -11.21 14.00
CA LYS A 187 17.32 -9.92 14.67
C LYS A 187 17.79 -8.75 13.81
N ILE A 188 18.95 -8.87 13.15
CA ILE A 188 19.46 -7.83 12.25
C ILE A 188 18.51 -7.62 11.07
N LEU A 189 18.06 -8.69 10.40
CA LEU A 189 17.16 -8.58 9.23
C LEU A 189 15.82 -7.95 9.62
N VAL A 190 15.24 -8.39 10.74
CA VAL A 190 13.99 -7.83 11.26
C VAL A 190 14.19 -6.35 11.62
N ASN A 191 15.30 -6.00 12.27
CA ASN A 191 15.61 -4.62 12.60
C ASN A 191 15.71 -3.72 11.36
N VAL A 192 16.40 -4.18 10.31
CA VAL A 192 16.52 -3.43 9.04
C VAL A 192 15.14 -3.27 8.38
N LEU A 193 14.30 -4.30 8.37
CA LEU A 193 12.93 -4.18 7.85
C LEU A 193 12.09 -3.21 8.66
N GLN A 194 12.06 -3.40 9.98
CA GLN A 194 11.16 -2.72 10.88
C GLN A 194 11.52 -1.24 11.09
N ASN A 195 12.82 -0.92 11.15
CA ASN A 195 13.29 0.40 11.54
C ASN A 195 13.86 1.23 10.38
N GLU A 196 14.17 0.61 9.25
CA GLU A 196 14.72 1.31 8.09
C GLU A 196 13.79 1.17 6.88
N LEU A 197 13.70 -0.03 6.29
CA LEU A 197 13.10 -0.18 4.95
C LEU A 197 11.59 0.09 4.93
N LEU A 198 10.80 -0.52 5.84
CA LEU A 198 9.34 -0.35 5.86
C LEU A 198 8.92 1.07 6.26
N PRO A 199 9.45 1.68 7.34
CA PRO A 199 9.08 3.04 7.71
C PRO A 199 9.43 4.06 6.64
N ILE A 200 10.64 3.96 6.06
CA ILE A 200 11.06 4.88 4.99
C ILE A 200 10.13 4.74 3.79
N TRP A 201 9.82 3.51 3.36
CA TRP A 201 8.93 3.32 2.22
C TRP A 201 7.51 3.80 2.50
N LYS A 202 6.96 3.49 3.69
CA LYS A 202 5.65 4.00 4.11
C LYS A 202 5.62 5.53 4.08
N PHE A 203 6.65 6.19 4.57
CA PHE A 203 6.75 7.65 4.51
C PHE A 203 6.75 8.15 3.06
N GLN A 204 7.43 7.48 2.13
CA GLN A 204 7.36 7.84 0.71
C GLN A 204 5.95 7.68 0.13
N LEU A 205 5.20 6.65 0.53
CA LEU A 205 3.80 6.47 0.11
C LEU A 205 2.90 7.56 0.70
N ASP A 206 3.02 7.84 1.99
CA ASP A 206 2.23 8.89 2.66
C ASP A 206 2.52 10.26 2.01
N LEU A 207 3.77 10.54 1.62
CA LEU A 207 4.14 11.74 0.87
C LEU A 207 3.55 11.76 -0.55
N LEU A 208 3.57 10.65 -1.27
CA LEU A 208 2.97 10.54 -2.60
C LEU A 208 1.47 10.83 -2.53
N ASN A 209 0.78 10.21 -1.58
CA ASN A 209 -0.64 10.39 -1.35
C ASN A 209 -0.98 11.86 -1.02
N CYS A 210 -0.24 12.47 -0.08
CA CYS A 210 -0.40 13.88 0.26
C CYS A 210 -0.20 14.80 -0.95
N LYS A 211 0.89 14.60 -1.69
CA LYS A 211 1.19 15.39 -2.90
C LYS A 211 0.07 15.22 -3.94
N LEU A 212 -0.34 13.99 -4.20
CA LEU A 212 -1.38 13.69 -5.17
C LEU A 212 -2.67 14.44 -4.86
N PHE A 213 -3.23 14.28 -3.66
CA PHE A 213 -4.49 14.93 -3.33
C PHE A 213 -4.37 16.46 -3.24
N ASN A 214 -3.23 16.98 -2.83
CA ASN A 214 -2.95 18.42 -2.87
C ASN A 214 -3.01 18.96 -4.32
N GLU A 215 -2.36 18.29 -5.27
CA GLU A 215 -2.39 18.70 -6.68
C GLU A 215 -3.79 18.53 -7.28
N LEU A 216 -4.46 17.39 -7.04
CA LEU A 216 -5.80 17.14 -7.55
C LEU A 216 -6.83 18.17 -7.05
N SER A 217 -6.70 18.64 -5.81
CA SER A 217 -7.64 19.62 -5.25
C SER A 217 -7.42 21.05 -5.76
N LYS A 218 -6.25 21.33 -6.34
CA LYS A 218 -5.90 22.63 -6.95
C LYS A 218 -6.15 22.67 -8.45
N ASP A 219 -6.23 21.50 -9.09
CA ASP A 219 -6.48 21.36 -10.51
C ASP A 219 -7.91 21.80 -10.87
N THR A 220 -8.05 22.93 -11.57
CA THR A 220 -9.35 23.54 -11.87
C THR A 220 -10.26 22.66 -12.71
N ASP A 221 -9.69 21.85 -13.62
CA ASP A 221 -10.47 20.97 -14.47
C ASP A 221 -11.00 19.79 -13.66
N MET A 222 -10.16 19.21 -12.80
CA MET A 222 -10.56 18.11 -11.94
C MET A 222 -11.64 18.55 -10.93
N VAL A 223 -11.47 19.73 -10.34
CA VAL A 223 -12.47 20.33 -9.44
C VAL A 223 -13.77 20.64 -10.19
N LYS A 224 -13.71 21.02 -11.46
CA LYS A 224 -14.90 21.22 -12.29
C LYS A 224 -15.66 19.91 -12.48
N VAL A 225 -14.98 18.81 -12.82
CA VAL A 225 -15.60 17.48 -12.93
C VAL A 225 -16.28 17.06 -11.62
N TYR A 226 -15.63 17.29 -10.48
CA TYR A 226 -16.22 17.05 -9.16
C TYR A 226 -17.51 17.87 -8.95
N ARG A 227 -17.48 19.17 -9.23
CA ARG A 227 -18.61 20.07 -9.02
C ARG A 227 -19.79 19.72 -9.93
N GLU A 228 -19.52 19.35 -11.17
CA GLU A 228 -20.54 18.87 -12.11
C GLU A 228 -21.21 17.59 -11.62
N ALA A 229 -20.46 16.69 -10.98
CA ALA A 229 -20.99 15.42 -10.45
C ALA A 229 -21.75 15.57 -9.12
N THR A 230 -21.36 16.53 -8.27
CA THR A 230 -21.83 16.62 -6.87
C THR A 230 -22.68 17.85 -6.57
N ASN A 231 -22.73 18.83 -7.46
CA ASN A 231 -23.31 20.16 -7.23
C ASN A 231 -22.70 20.91 -6.02
N ASP A 232 -21.47 20.59 -5.59
CA ASP A 232 -20.81 21.31 -4.50
C ASP A 232 -20.47 22.76 -4.91
N THR A 233 -20.87 23.72 -4.08
CA THR A 233 -20.68 25.16 -4.32
C THR A 233 -19.55 25.76 -3.48
N ALA A 234 -18.76 24.96 -2.76
CA ALA A 234 -17.64 25.45 -1.97
C ALA A 234 -16.60 26.17 -2.86
N VAL A 235 -16.14 27.34 -2.40
CA VAL A 235 -15.18 28.18 -3.14
C VAL A 235 -13.84 27.46 -3.32
N ASP A 236 -13.37 26.80 -2.27
CA ASP A 236 -12.11 26.08 -2.21
C ASP A 236 -12.34 24.66 -1.68
N VAL A 237 -11.79 23.66 -2.38
CA VAL A 237 -11.86 22.24 -2.03
C VAL A 237 -10.51 21.67 -1.60
N SER A 238 -9.50 22.53 -1.39
CA SER A 238 -8.14 22.11 -1.02
C SER A 238 -7.96 21.81 0.47
N ASN A 239 -8.88 22.26 1.33
CA ASN A 239 -8.76 22.07 2.78
C ASN A 239 -10.12 21.86 3.49
N GLY A 240 -10.05 21.33 4.71
CA GLY A 240 -11.19 21.20 5.63
C GLY A 240 -12.28 20.24 5.13
N GLU A 241 -13.52 20.51 5.51
CA GLU A 241 -14.67 19.67 5.14
C GLU A 241 -14.89 19.56 3.61
N PRO A 242 -14.75 20.63 2.81
CA PRO A 242 -14.81 20.52 1.35
C PRO A 242 -13.79 19.53 0.76
N PHE A 243 -12.57 19.51 1.28
CA PHE A 243 -11.54 18.56 0.85
C PHE A 243 -11.92 17.12 1.19
N ILE A 244 -12.48 16.87 2.37
CA ILE A 244 -12.95 15.54 2.76
C ILE A 244 -14.03 15.04 1.79
N ARG A 245 -15.00 15.90 1.43
CA ARG A 245 -16.04 15.57 0.44
C ARG A 245 -15.45 15.28 -0.94
N TYR A 246 -14.50 16.11 -1.39
CA TYR A 246 -13.80 15.91 -2.66
C TYR A 246 -13.05 14.56 -2.71
N VAL A 247 -12.29 14.25 -1.66
CA VAL A 247 -11.55 12.99 -1.53
C VAL A 247 -12.50 11.78 -1.48
N ASN A 248 -13.63 11.90 -0.78
CA ASN A 248 -14.63 10.82 -0.73
C ASN A 248 -15.30 10.61 -2.09
N TRP A 249 -15.63 11.67 -2.82
CA TRP A 249 -16.10 11.54 -4.19
C TRP A 249 -15.06 10.85 -5.08
N LEU A 250 -13.77 11.24 -5.01
CA LEU A 250 -12.71 10.56 -5.77
C LEU A 250 -12.63 9.08 -5.43
N LYS A 251 -12.73 8.71 -4.15
CA LYS A 251 -12.81 7.31 -3.70
C LYS A 251 -13.99 6.60 -4.35
N ASP A 252 -15.17 7.22 -4.38
CA ASP A 252 -16.37 6.64 -4.97
C ASP A 252 -16.25 6.49 -6.51
N GLN A 253 -15.61 7.43 -7.20
CA GLN A 253 -15.37 7.30 -8.65
C GLN A 253 -14.38 6.17 -8.99
N ILE A 254 -13.43 5.91 -8.10
CA ILE A 254 -12.33 4.98 -8.37
C ILE A 254 -12.63 3.58 -7.85
N ILE A 255 -13.34 3.48 -6.72
CA ILE A 255 -13.68 2.23 -6.02
C ILE A 255 -15.16 1.88 -6.18
N GLY A 256 -16.06 2.88 -6.23
CA GLY A 256 -17.51 2.70 -6.23
C GLY A 256 -18.10 2.14 -7.53
N GLU A 257 -17.33 2.06 -8.62
CA GLU A 257 -17.71 1.27 -9.80
C GLU A 257 -17.73 -0.25 -9.52
N MET A 258 -17.21 -0.71 -8.36
CA MET A 258 -17.25 -2.12 -7.92
C MET A 258 -18.57 -2.53 -7.24
N THR A 259 -19.71 -2.14 -7.79
CA THR A 259 -20.96 -2.84 -7.44
C THR A 259 -20.98 -4.18 -8.17
N VAL A 260 -20.55 -5.22 -7.43
CA VAL A 260 -20.88 -6.63 -7.68
C VAL A 260 -22.40 -6.80 -7.67
#